data_AF-U5S3K1-F1
#
_entry.id   AF-U5S3K1-F1
#
_cell.length_a   1.000
_cell.length_b   1.000
_cell.length_c   1.000
_cell.angle_alpha   90.00
_cell.angle_beta   90.00
_cell.angle_gamma   90.00
#
_symmetry.space_group_name_H-M   'P 1'
#
loop_
_entity.id
_entity.type
_entity.pdbx_description
1 polymer ?
#
loop_
_entity_poly.entity_id
_entity_poly.type
_entity_poly.pdbx_seq_one_letter_code
_entity_poly.pdbx_strand_id
1 'polypeptide(L)'
;MWKFCQSCKKCADMCPSGAISKEAEPTWEPTGVWNGTGRKLYPVDYPKCGPWRGMPPGGIGHIYEAGPGGCSNCQVVCVFTKTPKASIHDVIRPLVSSTSVFNSFFTTLDKSFHYGEAFVTPLGEVNVSPDEWWNRDLKTYPFKGRVMGDGWA
;
A
#
# COMPACT_ATOMS: atom_id res chain seq x y z
N MET A 1 -5.90 -10.00 -11.71
CA MET A 1 -5.86 -9.13 -10.52
C MET A 1 -6.42 -9.81 -9.28
N TRP A 2 -7.72 -10.15 -9.22
CA TRP A 2 -8.35 -10.76 -8.03
C TRP A 2 -7.61 -11.97 -7.46
N LYS A 3 -7.27 -12.97 -8.30
CA LYS A 3 -6.49 -14.15 -7.92
C LYS A 3 -5.13 -13.83 -7.28
N PHE A 4 -4.52 -12.70 -7.63
CA PHE A 4 -3.25 -12.28 -7.02
C PHE A 4 -3.47 -11.78 -5.59
N CYS A 5 -4.52 -10.99 -5.36
CA CYS A 5 -4.85 -10.49 -4.03
C CYS A 5 -5.21 -11.61 -3.05
N GLN A 6 -5.87 -12.68 -3.53
CA GLN A 6 -6.19 -13.88 -2.73
C GLN A 6 -4.95 -14.50 -2.05
N SER A 7 -3.80 -14.45 -2.72
CA SER A 7 -2.53 -14.99 -2.24
C SER A 7 -1.60 -13.93 -1.64
N CYS A 8 -1.56 -12.71 -2.18
CA CYS A 8 -0.52 -11.74 -1.86
C CYS A 8 -0.70 -11.14 -0.47
N LYS A 9 -1.91 -10.64 -0.16
CA LYS A 9 -2.32 -10.06 1.14
C LYS A 9 -1.38 -8.99 1.73
N LYS A 10 -0.37 -8.50 1.00
CA LYS A 10 0.67 -7.58 1.51
C LYS A 10 0.08 -6.29 2.07
N CYS A 11 -0.96 -5.73 1.43
CA CYS A 11 -1.65 -4.56 1.96
C CYS A 11 -2.33 -4.82 3.31
N ALA A 12 -2.86 -6.02 3.54
CA ALA A 12 -3.49 -6.42 4.80
C ALA A 12 -2.46 -6.72 5.89
N ASP A 13 -1.31 -7.32 5.53
CA ASP A 13 -0.21 -7.57 6.46
C ASP A 13 0.45 -6.29 6.96
N MET A 14 0.56 -5.28 6.10
CA MET A 14 1.20 -4.00 6.41
C MET A 14 0.20 -2.94 6.93
N CYS A 15 -1.06 -3.31 7.14
CA CYS A 15 -2.07 -2.40 7.66
C CYS A 15 -1.93 -2.27 9.19
N PRO A 16 -1.53 -1.11 9.73
CA PRO A 16 -1.27 -0.98 11.17
C PRO A 16 -2.57 -1.07 12.00
N SER A 17 -3.72 -0.76 11.39
CA SER A 17 -5.02 -0.85 12.05
C SER A 17 -5.72 -2.20 11.91
N GLY A 18 -5.19 -3.11 11.09
CA GLY A 18 -5.90 -4.35 10.75
C GLY A 18 -7.24 -4.12 10.06
N ALA A 19 -7.43 -2.98 9.37
CA ALA A 19 -8.68 -2.63 8.71
C ALA A 19 -8.97 -3.42 7.41
N ILE A 20 -7.96 -4.08 6.84
CA ILE A 20 -8.05 -4.79 5.57
C ILE A 20 -8.13 -6.30 5.84
N SER A 21 -9.10 -6.96 5.22
CA SER A 21 -9.29 -8.41 5.35
C SER A 21 -8.05 -9.21 4.91
N LYS A 22 -7.73 -10.24 5.69
CA LYS A 22 -6.73 -11.27 5.36
C LYS A 22 -7.37 -12.54 4.79
N GLU A 23 -8.68 -12.55 4.56
CA GLU A 23 -9.37 -13.71 4.00
C GLU A 23 -8.92 -13.95 2.56
N ALA A 24 -8.85 -15.23 2.18
CA ALA A 24 -8.50 -15.59 0.81
C ALA A 24 -9.63 -15.21 -0.16
N GLU A 25 -10.89 -15.35 0.24
CA GLU A 25 -12.05 -15.10 -0.62
C GLU A 25 -12.78 -13.80 -0.24
N PRO A 26 -13.31 -13.06 -1.23
CA PRO A 26 -14.14 -11.89 -0.94
C PRO A 26 -15.49 -12.34 -0.38
N THR A 27 -16.15 -11.45 0.35
CA THR A 27 -17.45 -11.69 1.00
C THR A 27 -18.51 -10.75 0.45
N TRP A 28 -19.77 -11.14 0.60
CA TRP A 28 -20.94 -10.27 0.37
C TRP A 28 -21.27 -9.43 1.61
N GLU A 29 -20.74 -9.83 2.76
CA GLU A 29 -21.03 -9.21 4.05
C GLU A 29 -20.21 -7.94 4.26
N PRO A 30 -20.83 -6.79 4.54
CA PRO A 30 -20.12 -5.57 4.90
C PRO A 30 -19.52 -5.67 6.31
N THR A 31 -18.46 -4.90 6.59
CA THR A 31 -17.96 -4.71 7.97
C THR A 31 -18.77 -3.68 8.76
N GLY A 32 -19.64 -2.92 8.09
CA GLY A 32 -20.56 -1.98 8.71
C GLY A 32 -21.27 -1.10 7.69
N VAL A 33 -22.05 -0.12 8.19
CA VAL A 33 -22.93 0.75 7.38
C VAL A 33 -22.20 1.61 6.35
N TRP A 34 -20.89 1.77 6.49
CA TRP A 34 -20.01 2.50 5.56
C TRP A 34 -19.64 1.70 4.30
N ASN A 35 -19.87 0.38 4.28
CA ASN A 35 -19.69 -0.42 3.08
C ASN A 35 -21.02 -0.53 2.34
N GLY A 36 -21.08 -0.10 1.08
CA GLY A 36 -22.30 -0.28 0.29
C GLY A 36 -22.55 -1.77 -0.02
N THR A 37 -23.80 -2.20 0.18
CA THR A 37 -24.27 -3.59 0.13
C THR A 37 -24.47 -4.11 -1.30
N GLY A 38 -24.73 -5.42 -1.45
CA GLY A 38 -25.07 -6.05 -2.73
C GLY A 38 -23.88 -6.32 -3.66
N ARG A 39 -22.65 -6.34 -3.14
CA ARG A 39 -21.41 -6.50 -3.93
C ARG A 39 -20.44 -7.44 -3.22
N LYS A 40 -19.82 -8.37 -3.95
CA LYS A 40 -18.79 -9.27 -3.42
C LYS A 40 -17.42 -8.59 -3.45
N LEU A 41 -16.84 -8.31 -2.30
CA LEU A 41 -15.58 -7.56 -2.17
C LEU A 41 -14.79 -7.96 -0.91
N TYR A 42 -13.58 -7.43 -0.75
CA TYR A 42 -12.87 -7.45 0.54
C TYR A 42 -13.25 -6.16 1.27
N PRO A 43 -14.23 -6.19 2.20
CA PRO A 43 -14.71 -4.98 2.84
C PRO A 43 -13.61 -4.43 3.77
N VAL A 44 -13.45 -3.11 3.76
CA VAL A 44 -12.54 -2.40 4.66
C VAL A 44 -13.34 -1.93 5.87
N ASP A 45 -12.79 -2.19 7.05
CA ASP A 45 -13.28 -1.69 8.33
C ASP A 45 -12.84 -0.23 8.49
N TYR A 46 -13.66 0.70 7.98
CA TYR A 46 -13.32 2.12 7.95
C TYR A 46 -13.17 2.77 9.33
N PRO A 47 -13.90 2.39 10.39
CA PRO A 47 -13.62 2.85 11.74
C PRO A 47 -12.22 2.52 12.23
N LYS A 48 -11.67 1.35 11.86
CA LYS A 48 -10.25 1.04 12.15
C LYS A 48 -9.30 1.86 11.27
N CYS A 49 -9.68 2.16 10.03
CA CYS A 49 -8.82 2.92 9.10
C CYS A 49 -8.83 4.45 9.35
N GLY A 50 -9.97 5.01 9.72
CA GLY A 50 -10.22 6.46 9.82
C GLY A 50 -9.24 7.20 10.72
N PRO A 51 -8.94 6.72 11.94
CA PRO A 51 -7.95 7.32 12.83
C PRO A 51 -6.55 7.46 12.21
N TRP A 52 -6.13 6.48 11.41
CA TRP A 52 -4.85 6.48 10.67
C TRP A 52 -4.83 7.38 9.44
N ARG A 53 -6.01 7.82 8.98
CA ARG A 53 -6.17 8.77 7.88
C ARG A 53 -6.53 10.18 8.36
N GLY A 54 -6.59 10.40 9.68
CA GLY A 54 -6.97 11.69 10.27
C GLY A 54 -8.45 12.06 10.06
N MET A 55 -9.35 11.08 9.87
CA MET A 55 -10.77 11.34 9.58
C MET A 55 -11.60 11.46 10.88
N PRO A 56 -12.51 12.45 11.03
CA PRO A 56 -13.37 12.60 12.23
C PRO A 56 -14.37 11.44 12.42
N PRO A 57 -14.80 11.11 13.66
CA PRO A 57 -14.52 11.80 14.94
C PRO A 57 -13.17 11.43 15.57
N GLY A 58 -12.39 10.54 14.94
CA GLY A 58 -11.02 10.18 15.34
C GLY A 58 -9.94 11.04 14.68
N GLY A 59 -10.26 12.28 14.31
CA GLY A 59 -9.35 13.20 13.65
C GLY A 59 -8.10 13.45 14.51
N ILE A 60 -6.93 13.48 13.86
CA ILE A 60 -5.57 13.60 14.44
C ILE A 60 -5.03 12.29 15.10
N GLY A 61 -5.88 11.31 15.41
CA GLY A 61 -5.56 10.18 16.32
C GLY A 61 -4.29 9.37 16.02
N HIS A 62 -3.86 9.28 14.77
CA HIS A 62 -2.56 8.71 14.42
C HIS A 62 -1.88 9.49 13.31
N ILE A 63 -2.17 10.78 13.06
CA ILE A 63 -1.49 11.50 11.96
C ILE A 63 0.02 11.62 12.20
N TYR A 64 0.44 11.69 13.46
CA TYR A 64 1.85 11.73 13.85
C TYR A 64 2.55 10.39 13.66
N GLU A 65 1.82 9.28 13.85
CA GLU A 65 2.32 7.93 13.61
C GLU A 65 2.25 7.60 12.12
N ALA A 66 1.16 7.95 11.43
CA ALA A 66 0.84 7.76 10.02
C ALA A 66 1.57 8.68 9.04
N GLY A 67 2.21 9.74 9.54
CA GLY A 67 2.93 10.73 8.76
C GLY A 67 2.10 11.91 8.26
N PRO A 68 2.79 12.98 7.82
CA PRO A 68 2.15 14.14 7.21
C PRO A 68 1.44 13.70 5.91
N GLY A 69 0.10 13.65 5.94
CA GLY A 69 -0.74 13.28 4.78
C GLY A 69 -1.61 12.03 4.96
N GLY A 70 -1.46 11.29 6.08
CA GLY A 70 -2.26 10.11 6.41
C GLY A 70 -1.71 8.79 5.86
N CYS A 71 -2.03 7.68 6.54
CA CYS A 71 -1.29 6.40 6.48
C CYS A 71 -0.99 5.90 5.06
N SER A 72 -2.02 5.57 4.27
CA SER A 72 -1.90 5.09 2.89
C SER A 72 -0.91 3.93 2.64
N ASN A 73 -0.49 3.21 3.70
CA ASN A 73 0.46 2.09 3.62
C ASN A 73 0.04 1.05 2.57
N CYS A 74 -1.25 0.74 2.50
CA CYS A 74 -1.79 -0.21 1.53
C CYS A 74 -1.48 0.16 0.07
N GLN A 75 -1.37 1.45 -0.25
CA GLN A 75 -0.97 1.92 -1.59
C GLN A 75 0.55 1.91 -1.77
N VAL A 76 1.31 2.31 -0.75
CA VAL A 76 2.79 2.34 -0.79
C VAL A 76 3.38 0.93 -0.96
N VAL A 77 2.85 -0.04 -0.20
CA VAL A 77 3.37 -1.41 -0.16
C VAL A 77 2.86 -2.29 -1.30
N CYS A 78 1.87 -1.83 -2.07
CA CYS A 78 1.27 -2.61 -3.13
C CYS A 78 2.32 -2.91 -4.22
N VAL A 79 2.38 -4.16 -4.67
CA VAL A 79 3.30 -4.55 -5.75
C VAL A 79 2.96 -3.85 -7.08
N PHE A 80 1.73 -3.39 -7.25
CA PHE A 80 1.27 -2.76 -8.50
C PHE A 80 1.56 -1.27 -8.57
N THR A 81 1.95 -0.63 -7.47
CA THR A 81 2.26 0.81 -7.39
C THR A 81 3.73 1.12 -7.63
N LYS A 82 4.57 0.10 -7.85
CA LYS A 82 5.97 0.32 -8.20
C LYS A 82 6.07 1.07 -9.54
N THR A 83 7.20 1.70 -9.79
CA THR A 83 7.45 2.45 -11.04
C THR A 83 7.97 1.51 -12.12
N PRO A 84 7.86 1.88 -13.42
CA PRO A 84 8.20 1.00 -14.55
C PRO A 84 9.64 0.46 -14.57
N LYS A 85 10.56 1.03 -13.78
CA LYS A 85 11.92 0.47 -13.61
C LYS A 85 11.97 -0.77 -12.71
N ALA A 86 10.88 -1.11 -12.03
CA ALA A 86 10.77 -2.35 -11.28
C ALA A 86 10.42 -3.50 -12.24
N SER A 87 11.12 -4.63 -12.08
CA SER A 87 10.90 -5.88 -12.84
C SER A 87 9.44 -6.36 -12.82
N ILE A 88 8.62 -5.82 -11.91
CA ILE A 88 7.20 -6.11 -11.80
C ILE A 88 6.37 -5.67 -13.03
N HIS A 89 6.80 -4.65 -13.78
CA HIS A 89 5.99 -4.09 -14.88
C HIS A 89 6.08 -4.88 -16.18
N ASP A 90 7.28 -5.27 -16.58
CA ASP A 90 7.49 -5.88 -17.90
C ASP A 90 7.41 -7.41 -17.86
N VAL A 91 7.79 -8.04 -16.74
CA VAL A 91 7.85 -9.51 -16.61
C VAL A 91 6.74 -10.04 -15.72
N ILE A 92 6.49 -9.38 -14.58
CA ILE A 92 5.61 -9.97 -13.55
C ILE A 92 4.13 -9.68 -13.83
N ARG A 93 3.76 -8.51 -14.34
CA ARG A 93 2.35 -8.20 -14.69
C ARG A 93 1.73 -9.23 -15.65
N PRO A 94 2.37 -9.60 -16.79
CA PRO A 94 1.85 -10.64 -17.68
C PRO A 94 1.76 -12.01 -17.00
N LEU A 95 2.78 -12.39 -16.22
CA LEU A 95 2.82 -13.71 -15.55
C LEU A 95 1.78 -13.82 -14.43
N VAL A 96 1.58 -12.77 -13.63
CA VAL A 96 0.55 -12.71 -12.59
C VAL A 96 -0.86 -12.66 -13.19
N SER A 97 -1.00 -12.12 -14.41
CA SER A 97 -2.28 -12.13 -15.12
C SER A 97 -2.66 -13.51 -15.67
N SER A 98 -1.67 -14.36 -15.98
CA SER A 98 -1.85 -15.64 -16.66
C SER A 98 -1.66 -16.86 -15.75
N THR A 99 -0.84 -16.76 -14.70
CA THR A 99 -0.45 -17.88 -13.84
C THR A 99 -0.35 -17.47 -12.36
N SER A 100 -1.28 -17.99 -11.55
CA SER A 100 -1.32 -17.73 -10.10
C SER A 100 -0.28 -18.51 -9.29
N VAL A 101 0.40 -19.49 -9.90
CA VAL A 101 1.37 -20.37 -9.20
C VAL A 101 2.59 -19.62 -8.67
N PHE A 102 2.95 -18.48 -9.29
CA PHE A 102 4.11 -17.69 -8.90
C PHE A 102 3.76 -16.50 -7.99
N ASN A 103 2.50 -16.34 -7.58
CA ASN A 103 2.08 -15.18 -6.80
C ASN A 103 2.90 -15.04 -5.50
N SER A 104 3.07 -16.14 -4.76
CA SER A 104 3.87 -16.15 -3.53
C SER A 104 5.34 -15.83 -3.77
N PHE A 105 5.92 -16.30 -4.87
CA PHE A 105 7.30 -15.97 -5.27
C PHE A 105 7.46 -14.47 -5.50
N PHE A 106 6.54 -13.84 -6.23
CA PHE A 106 6.58 -12.40 -6.49
C PHE A 106 6.31 -11.55 -5.24
N THR A 107 5.44 -12.01 -4.34
CA THR A 107 5.25 -11.37 -3.03
C THR A 107 6.53 -11.42 -2.20
N THR A 108 7.26 -12.55 -2.21
CA THR A 108 8.54 -12.69 -1.51
C THR A 108 9.63 -11.81 -2.12
N LEU A 109 9.71 -11.72 -3.45
CA LEU A 109 10.66 -10.82 -4.12
C LEU A 109 10.41 -9.34 -3.76
N ASP A 110 9.15 -8.91 -3.78
CA ASP A 110 8.81 -7.52 -3.41
C ASP A 110 9.13 -7.20 -1.93
N LYS A 111 9.03 -8.19 -1.04
CA LYS A 111 9.52 -8.08 0.35
C LYS A 111 11.05 -8.04 0.41
N SER A 112 11.75 -8.89 -0.34
CA SER A 112 13.21 -9.01 -0.33
C SER A 112 13.95 -7.82 -0.93
N PHE A 113 13.35 -7.14 -1.92
CA PHE A 113 13.94 -5.95 -2.52
C PHE A 113 13.62 -4.66 -1.73
N HIS A 114 12.98 -4.77 -0.57
CA HIS A 114 12.54 -3.62 0.25
C HIS A 114 11.71 -2.61 -0.55
N TYR A 115 10.99 -3.06 -1.58
CA TYR A 115 10.18 -2.16 -2.39
C TYR A 115 8.93 -1.72 -1.62
N GLY A 116 8.89 -0.42 -1.31
CA GLY A 116 7.81 0.24 -0.58
C GLY A 116 7.69 -0.25 0.85
N GLU A 117 8.70 0.07 1.65
CA GLU A 117 8.56 0.03 3.10
C GLU A 117 7.39 0.92 3.51
N ALA A 118 6.57 0.41 4.43
CA ALA A 118 5.42 1.13 4.90
C ALA A 118 5.89 2.42 5.60
N PHE A 119 5.19 3.54 5.42
CA PHE A 119 5.56 4.78 6.10
C PHE A 119 5.53 4.57 7.63
N VAL A 120 4.57 3.77 8.10
CA VAL A 120 4.52 3.24 9.46
C VAL A 120 4.59 1.72 9.44
N THR A 121 5.41 1.12 10.29
CA THR A 121 5.36 -0.33 10.52
C THR A 121 4.03 -0.71 11.19
N PRO A 122 3.61 -1.99 11.11
CA PRO A 122 2.49 -2.49 11.92
C PRO A 122 2.68 -2.32 13.44
N LEU A 123 3.88 -1.97 13.91
CA LEU A 123 4.20 -1.70 15.30
C LEU A 123 4.13 -0.20 15.66
N GLY A 124 3.77 0.66 14.72
CA GLY A 124 3.63 2.11 14.94
C GLY A 124 4.92 2.92 14.71
N GLU A 125 5.98 2.31 14.17
CA GLU A 125 7.27 2.97 13.93
C GLU A 125 7.28 3.69 12.58
N VAL A 126 7.78 4.93 12.53
CA VAL A 126 7.92 5.70 11.28
C VAL A 126 9.21 5.30 10.57
N ASN A 127 9.11 4.75 9.35
CA ASN A 127 10.27 4.27 8.58
C ASN A 127 10.96 5.37 7.74
N VAL A 128 10.33 6.52 7.53
CA VAL A 128 10.91 7.62 6.75
C VAL A 128 10.86 8.90 7.57
N SER A 129 12.03 9.38 7.97
CA SER A 129 12.20 10.70 8.55
C SER A 129 11.70 11.75 7.55
N PRO A 130 10.71 12.59 7.91
CA PRO A 130 10.27 13.70 7.06
C PRO A 130 11.43 14.61 6.67
N ASP A 131 12.37 14.87 7.58
CA ASP A 131 13.52 15.73 7.33
C ASP A 131 14.48 15.13 6.32
N GLU A 132 14.75 13.83 6.38
CA GLU A 132 15.58 13.15 5.38
C GLU A 132 14.90 13.18 4.00
N TRP A 133 13.58 13.01 3.95
CA TRP A 133 12.82 13.09 2.70
C TRP A 133 12.85 14.49 2.09
N TRP A 134 12.65 15.54 2.90
CA TRP A 134 12.65 16.93 2.43
C TRP A 134 14.05 17.42 2.03
N ASN A 135 15.09 16.96 2.72
CA ASN A 135 16.47 17.42 2.51
C ASN A 135 17.33 16.48 1.65
N ARG A 136 16.75 15.44 1.04
CA ARG A 136 17.49 14.53 0.16
C ARG A 136 18.04 15.25 -1.09
N ASP A 137 19.21 14.79 -1.55
CA ASP A 137 19.77 15.25 -2.81
C ASP A 137 19.06 14.60 -4.01
N LEU A 138 18.24 15.39 -4.71
CA LEU A 138 17.50 14.97 -5.90
C LEU A 138 18.40 14.60 -7.09
N LYS A 139 19.67 15.05 -7.11
CA LYS A 139 20.60 14.72 -8.20
C LYS A 139 21.09 13.28 -8.11
N THR A 140 21.29 12.79 -6.89
CA THR A 140 21.81 11.45 -6.58
C THR A 140 20.72 10.44 -6.23
N TYR A 141 19.49 10.89 -5.94
CA TYR A 141 18.39 10.00 -5.59
C TYR A 141 17.98 9.06 -6.74
N PRO A 142 17.90 7.74 -6.51
CA PRO A 142 17.69 6.73 -7.57
C PRO A 142 16.30 6.81 -8.22
N PHE A 143 15.30 7.34 -7.51
CA PHE A 143 13.97 7.61 -8.04
C PHE A 143 13.86 9.09 -8.42
N LYS A 144 14.55 9.49 -9.49
CA LYS A 144 14.35 10.80 -10.11
C LYS A 144 12.89 10.93 -10.55
N GLY A 145 12.05 11.52 -9.70
CA GLY A 145 10.87 12.20 -10.20
C GLY A 145 11.34 13.34 -11.10
N ARG A 146 10.62 13.62 -12.19
CA ARG A 146 10.81 14.89 -12.90
C ARG A 146 10.62 16.00 -11.87
N VAL A 147 11.63 16.83 -11.69
CA VAL A 147 11.51 18.00 -10.82
C VAL A 147 10.56 18.96 -11.55
N MET A 148 9.61 19.57 -10.84
CA MET A 148 8.78 20.62 -11.45
C MET A 148 9.72 21.69 -12.02
N GLY A 149 9.79 21.79 -13.36
CA GLY A 149 10.74 22.65 -14.07
C GLY A 149 11.39 22.01 -15.29
N ASP A 150 11.43 20.68 -15.35
CA ASP A 150 11.88 19.96 -16.56
C ASP A 150 10.72 19.97 -17.57
N GLY A 151 10.72 20.99 -18.46
CA GLY A 151 9.63 21.34 -19.37
C GLY A 151 8.89 20.18 -20.02
N TRP A 152 7.58 20.37 -20.22
CA TRP A 152 6.72 19.48 -20.97
C TRP A 152 7.16 19.48 -22.44
N ALA A 153 7.84 18.42 -22.87
CA ALA A 153 8.07 18.09 -24.28
C ALA A 153 7.48 16.71 -24.56
#